data_AF-A0A4V4HAJ6-F1
#
_entry.id   AF-A0A4V4HAJ6-F1
#
_cell.length_a   1.000
_cell.length_b   1.000
_cell.length_c   1.000
_cell.angle_alpha   90.00
_cell.angle_beta   90.00
_cell.angle_gamma   90.00
#
_symmetry.space_group_name_H-M   'P 1'
#
loop_
_entity.id
_entity.type
_entity.pdbx_description
1 polymer ?
#
loop_
_entity_poly.entity_id
_entity_poly.type
_entity_poly.pdbx_seq_one_letter_code
_entity_poly.pdbx_strand_id
1 'polypeptide(L)'
;YAILSHTWGPGEVTFRDLDSNQHKGNVNASIIAKPGCQKIQYACWEARRRNLDYLWVDTCCINQEDNGDVHRNIKSMYAFYQNSSICYAYLSDRDRYNLSEFLILTSRWFSRGWTLQELLAPPEVVFFDRNWYPLGTRSGRISEISDETGIPEGILEGRSCVHQVSVEERMSWAVTRKTSRPQDQAYCLIGILGVPLEPNYDEDVNSAFLRLRKACSEKYPDEISYKHGGDLFSLLVGHVLNHVTRIGLSNHNDTYAMDPAEFTRTEPENPEAELSDKVLSDFLNILPSN
;
A
#
# COMPACT_ATOMS: atom_id res chain seq x y z
N TYR A 1 1.58 15.25 8.14
CA TYR A 1 0.44 14.80 7.30
C TYR A 1 0.00 13.43 7.77
N ALA A 2 -1.25 13.04 7.53
CA ALA A 2 -1.71 11.67 7.67
C ALA A 2 -1.48 10.90 6.36
N ILE A 3 -1.39 9.58 6.40
CA ILE A 3 -1.27 8.75 5.21
C ILE A 3 -2.36 7.67 5.20
N LEU A 4 -3.01 7.45 4.05
CA LEU A 4 -4.02 6.41 3.86
C LEU A 4 -3.39 5.20 3.18
N SER A 5 -3.35 4.10 3.90
CA SER A 5 -2.96 2.78 3.43
C SER A 5 -4.20 1.97 3.10
N HIS A 6 -4.25 1.37 1.91
CA HIS A 6 -5.40 0.56 1.50
C HIS A 6 -5.03 -0.42 0.40
N THR A 7 -5.93 -1.38 0.15
CA THR A 7 -5.81 -2.26 -1.01
C THR A 7 -6.70 -1.72 -2.12
N TRP A 8 -6.13 -1.40 -3.28
CA TRP A 8 -6.87 -0.79 -4.39
C TRP A 8 -8.08 -1.63 -4.78
N GLY A 9 -9.19 -0.95 -5.07
CA GLY A 9 -10.44 -1.56 -5.48
C GLY A 9 -11.07 -0.86 -6.69
N PRO A 10 -12.29 -1.25 -7.07
CA PRO A 10 -13.05 -0.53 -8.08
C PRO A 10 -13.39 0.89 -7.62
N GLY A 11 -13.30 1.85 -8.54
CA GLY A 11 -13.69 3.24 -8.28
C GLY A 11 -12.74 3.98 -7.33
N GLU A 12 -11.43 3.77 -7.48
CA GLU A 12 -10.43 4.63 -6.83
C GLU A 12 -10.45 6.05 -7.42
N VAL A 13 -10.14 7.03 -6.58
CA VAL A 13 -9.84 8.40 -7.03
C VAL A 13 -8.40 8.42 -7.50
N THR A 14 -8.16 9.00 -8.68
CA THR A 14 -6.87 9.07 -9.35
C THR A 14 -6.28 10.48 -9.29
N PHE A 15 -5.00 10.63 -9.65
CA PHE A 15 -4.37 11.94 -9.78
C PHE A 15 -5.13 12.85 -10.74
N ARG A 16 -5.53 12.33 -11.92
CA ARG A 16 -6.28 13.10 -12.93
C ARG A 16 -7.63 13.59 -12.41
N ASP A 17 -8.31 12.78 -11.59
CA ASP A 17 -9.58 13.17 -10.97
C ASP A 17 -9.38 14.42 -10.10
N LEU A 18 -8.26 14.53 -9.38
CA LEU A 18 -7.96 15.71 -8.56
C LEU A 18 -7.48 16.90 -9.40
N ASP A 19 -6.56 16.67 -10.34
CA ASP A 19 -5.95 17.71 -11.18
C ASP A 19 -6.98 18.46 -12.03
N SER A 20 -7.91 17.71 -12.64
CA SER A 20 -8.98 18.27 -13.47
C SER A 20 -9.97 19.16 -12.69
N ASN A 21 -10.01 19.04 -11.35
CA ASN A 21 -10.90 19.79 -10.48
C ASN A 21 -10.25 21.03 -9.85
N GLN A 22 -8.92 21.16 -9.84
CA GLN A 22 -8.23 22.33 -9.27
C GLN A 22 -8.69 23.66 -9.90
N HIS A 23 -9.14 23.62 -11.15
CA HIS A 23 -9.49 24.81 -11.92
C HIS A 23 -10.95 25.25 -11.81
N LYS A 24 -11.82 24.47 -11.13
CA LYS A 24 -13.28 24.70 -11.17
C LYS A 24 -13.96 24.97 -9.84
N GLY A 25 -13.24 24.92 -8.71
CA GLY A 25 -13.81 25.19 -7.37
C GLY A 25 -14.90 24.22 -6.89
N ASN A 26 -15.40 23.33 -7.76
CA ASN A 26 -16.38 22.28 -7.50
C ASN A 26 -15.83 20.95 -7.99
N VAL A 27 -15.77 19.95 -7.10
CA VAL A 27 -15.41 18.57 -7.45
C VAL A 27 -16.57 17.96 -8.23
N ASN A 28 -16.28 17.37 -9.39
CA ASN A 28 -17.29 16.72 -10.23
C ASN A 28 -18.10 15.66 -9.44
N ALA A 29 -19.43 15.67 -9.56
CA ALA A 29 -20.33 14.72 -8.91
C ALA A 29 -19.96 13.25 -9.20
N SER A 30 -19.45 12.96 -10.41
CA SER A 30 -19.00 11.60 -10.76
C SER A 30 -17.81 11.11 -9.93
N ILE A 31 -16.95 12.03 -9.47
CA ILE A 31 -15.82 11.72 -8.60
C ILE A 31 -16.30 11.53 -7.16
N ILE A 32 -17.26 12.35 -6.71
CA ILE A 32 -17.87 12.21 -5.38
C ILE A 32 -18.57 10.85 -5.23
N ALA A 33 -19.21 10.37 -6.30
CA ALA A 33 -19.87 9.07 -6.32
C ALA A 33 -18.91 7.86 -6.27
N LYS A 34 -17.59 8.05 -6.49
CA LYS A 34 -16.62 6.96 -6.43
C LYS A 34 -16.48 6.44 -4.99
N PRO A 35 -16.48 5.11 -4.76
CA PRO A 35 -16.20 4.53 -3.44
C PRO A 35 -14.86 4.99 -2.85
N GLY A 36 -13.84 5.18 -3.69
CA GLY A 36 -12.55 5.72 -3.27
C GLY A 36 -12.65 7.14 -2.71
N CYS A 37 -13.60 7.96 -3.17
CA CYS A 37 -13.79 9.32 -2.67
C CYS A 37 -14.33 9.31 -1.25
N GLN A 38 -15.34 8.47 -0.95
CA GLN A 38 -15.86 8.31 0.41
C GLN A 38 -14.76 7.89 1.39
N LYS A 39 -13.95 6.90 1.00
CA LYS A 39 -12.77 6.47 1.76
C LYS A 39 -11.81 7.63 2.04
N ILE A 40 -11.46 8.45 1.04
CA ILE A 40 -10.58 9.61 1.23
C ILE A 40 -11.24 10.67 2.15
N GLN A 41 -12.55 10.91 2.02
CA GLN A 41 -13.27 11.87 2.86
C GLN A 41 -13.21 11.50 4.35
N TYR A 42 -13.45 10.24 4.68
CA TYR A 42 -13.33 9.77 6.07
C TYR A 42 -11.87 9.81 6.57
N ALA A 43 -10.90 9.48 5.73
CA ALA A 43 -9.48 9.63 6.07
C ALA A 43 -9.12 11.10 6.39
N CYS A 44 -9.66 12.04 5.63
CA CYS A 44 -9.49 13.48 5.89
C CYS A 44 -10.16 13.89 7.21
N TRP A 45 -11.35 13.36 7.49
CA TRP A 45 -12.04 13.61 8.75
C TRP A 45 -11.21 13.12 9.94
N GLU A 46 -10.66 11.91 9.88
CA GLU A 46 -9.75 11.39 10.91
C GLU A 46 -8.47 12.23 11.04
N ALA A 47 -7.88 12.66 9.92
CA ALA A 47 -6.69 13.52 9.92
C ALA A 47 -6.96 14.85 10.63
N ARG A 48 -8.10 15.51 10.34
CA ARG A 48 -8.49 16.77 10.98
C ARG A 48 -8.73 16.65 12.47
N ARG A 49 -9.29 15.53 12.93
CA ARG A 49 -9.45 15.25 14.38
C ARG A 49 -8.10 15.24 15.11
N ARG A 50 -7.00 15.02 14.38
CA ARG A 50 -5.62 15.06 14.88
C ARG A 50 -4.85 16.33 14.50
N ASN A 51 -5.54 17.36 14.00
CA ASN A 51 -4.94 18.62 13.52
C ASN A 51 -3.88 18.40 12.42
N LEU A 52 -4.15 17.48 11.48
CA LEU A 52 -3.30 17.25 10.32
C LEU A 52 -3.99 17.81 9.08
N ASP A 53 -3.35 18.81 8.45
CA ASP A 53 -3.93 19.54 7.31
C ASP A 53 -3.82 18.80 5.98
N TYR A 54 -2.92 17.83 5.89
CA TYR A 54 -2.60 17.11 4.66
C TYR A 54 -2.82 15.61 4.83
N LEU A 55 -3.35 14.98 3.78
CA LEU A 55 -3.50 13.54 3.63
C LEU A 55 -2.74 13.08 2.38
N TRP A 56 -1.92 12.04 2.51
CA TRP A 56 -1.29 11.39 1.36
C TRP A 56 -2.01 10.08 1.03
N VAL A 57 -2.29 9.85 -0.26
CA VAL A 57 -2.94 8.64 -0.77
C VAL A 57 -2.29 8.26 -2.10
N ASP A 58 -1.74 7.05 -2.21
CA ASP A 58 -0.96 6.62 -3.39
C ASP A 58 -1.74 6.67 -4.71
N THR A 59 -3.03 6.37 -4.70
CA THR A 59 -3.89 6.37 -5.89
C THR A 59 -4.05 7.76 -6.52
N CYS A 60 -4.03 8.83 -5.72
CA CYS A 60 -4.29 10.19 -6.19
C CYS A 60 -3.17 11.21 -5.93
N CYS A 61 -2.15 10.87 -5.15
CA CYS A 61 -0.95 11.69 -4.96
C CYS A 61 0.19 11.31 -5.92
N ILE A 62 0.12 10.13 -6.56
CA ILE A 62 1.07 9.69 -7.57
C ILE A 62 0.38 9.70 -8.92
N ASN A 63 1.01 10.33 -9.91
CA ASN A 63 0.50 10.25 -11.27
C ASN A 63 0.85 8.87 -11.87
N GLN A 64 -0.10 7.93 -11.76
CA GLN A 64 0.06 6.54 -12.23
C GLN A 64 0.24 6.42 -13.75
N GLU A 65 -0.03 7.49 -14.51
CA GLU A 65 0.17 7.54 -15.96
C GLU A 65 1.53 8.13 -16.36
N ASP A 66 2.27 8.73 -15.42
CA ASP A 66 3.65 9.15 -15.62
C ASP A 66 4.60 8.12 -15.02
N ASN A 67 5.19 7.28 -15.89
CA ASN A 67 6.17 6.27 -15.49
C ASN A 67 7.35 6.86 -14.71
N GLY A 68 7.76 8.10 -15.02
CA GLY A 68 8.83 8.79 -14.29
C GLY A 68 8.40 9.15 -12.88
N ASP A 69 7.13 9.53 -12.69
CA ASP A 69 6.56 9.82 -11.37
C ASP A 69 6.38 8.56 -10.52
N VAL A 70 5.85 7.50 -11.10
CA VAL A 70 5.78 6.18 -10.47
C VAL A 70 7.17 5.72 -10.01
N HIS A 71 8.20 5.86 -10.87
CA HIS A 71 9.59 5.52 -10.55
C HIS A 71 10.11 6.28 -9.32
N ARG A 72 9.90 7.61 -9.28
CA ARG A 72 10.35 8.46 -8.16
C ARG A 72 9.63 8.10 -6.86
N ASN A 73 8.32 7.86 -6.94
CA ASN A 73 7.50 7.58 -5.77
C ASN A 73 7.79 6.19 -5.19
N ILE A 74 7.98 5.15 -6.02
CA ILE A 74 8.36 3.80 -5.55
C ILE A 74 9.58 3.83 -4.63
N LYS A 75 10.63 4.58 -5.02
CA LYS A 75 11.86 4.72 -4.21
C LYS A 75 11.62 5.44 -2.88
N SER A 76 10.58 6.27 -2.84
CA SER A 76 10.25 7.12 -1.69
C SER A 76 9.12 6.55 -0.84
N MET A 77 8.50 5.42 -1.24
CA MET A 77 7.33 4.85 -0.55
C MET A 77 7.56 4.68 0.95
N TYR A 78 8.66 4.01 1.34
CA TYR A 78 8.99 3.84 2.75
C TYR A 78 9.11 5.18 3.49
N ALA A 79 9.75 6.17 2.86
CA ALA A 79 9.94 7.49 3.44
C ALA A 79 8.61 8.24 3.60
N PHE A 80 7.67 8.12 2.66
CA PHE A 80 6.35 8.73 2.80
C PHE A 80 5.59 8.17 4.02
N TYR A 81 5.66 6.86 4.23
CA TYR A 81 5.06 6.23 5.40
C TYR A 81 5.81 6.57 6.69
N GLN A 82 7.14 6.53 6.68
CA GLN A 82 7.99 6.85 7.83
C GLN A 82 7.82 8.30 8.32
N ASN A 83 7.68 9.26 7.40
CA ASN A 83 7.54 10.68 7.73
C ASN A 83 6.07 11.11 7.93
N SER A 84 5.12 10.18 7.79
CA SER A 84 3.73 10.44 8.17
C SER A 84 3.59 10.54 9.68
N SER A 85 2.63 11.34 10.15
CA SER A 85 2.30 11.40 11.58
C SER A 85 1.49 10.19 12.04
N ILE A 86 0.69 9.63 11.13
CA ILE A 86 -0.15 8.45 11.35
C ILE A 86 -0.51 7.83 10.00
N CYS A 87 -0.58 6.50 9.98
CA CYS A 87 -1.15 5.70 8.91
C CYS A 87 -2.55 5.19 9.28
N TYR A 88 -3.54 5.50 8.43
CA TYR A 88 -4.86 4.90 8.49
C TYR A 88 -4.90 3.70 7.54
N ALA A 89 -4.94 2.49 8.09
CA ALA A 89 -5.02 1.26 7.31
C ALA A 89 -6.50 0.88 7.11
N TYR A 90 -7.03 1.13 5.91
CA TYR A 90 -8.41 0.84 5.56
C TYR A 90 -8.55 -0.60 5.02
N LEU A 91 -9.25 -1.44 5.79
CA LEU A 91 -9.47 -2.84 5.52
C LEU A 91 -10.85 -3.02 4.85
N SER A 92 -10.89 -2.85 3.53
CA SER A 92 -12.13 -2.88 2.73
C SER A 92 -12.91 -4.19 2.79
N ASP A 93 -12.24 -5.28 3.18
CA ASP A 93 -12.79 -6.63 3.25
C ASP A 93 -13.10 -7.06 4.71
N ARG A 94 -13.15 -6.10 5.63
CA ARG A 94 -13.49 -6.32 7.03
C ARG A 94 -14.76 -5.58 7.41
N ASP A 95 -15.47 -6.13 8.38
CA ASP A 95 -16.63 -5.52 9.02
C ASP A 95 -16.69 -5.99 10.47
N ARG A 96 -16.67 -5.03 11.41
CA ARG A 96 -16.70 -5.31 12.86
C ARG A 96 -17.91 -6.14 13.32
N TYR A 97 -19.03 -6.07 12.59
CA TYR A 97 -20.28 -6.74 12.97
C TYR A 97 -20.41 -8.10 12.30
N ASN A 98 -19.55 -8.38 11.32
CA ASN A 98 -19.51 -9.67 10.66
C ASN A 98 -18.46 -10.58 11.34
N LEU A 99 -18.96 -11.56 12.12
CA LEU A 99 -18.11 -12.51 12.84
C LEU A 99 -17.14 -13.28 11.93
N SER A 100 -17.49 -13.53 10.66
CA SER A 100 -16.58 -14.21 9.72
C SER A 100 -15.44 -13.31 9.23
N GLU A 101 -15.55 -11.99 9.40
CA GLU A 101 -14.58 -11.00 8.94
C GLU A 101 -13.90 -10.24 10.09
N PHE A 102 -14.17 -10.62 11.34
CA PHE A 102 -13.69 -9.89 12.52
C PHE A 102 -12.15 -9.88 12.67
N LEU A 103 -11.48 -10.96 12.26
CA LEU A 103 -10.02 -11.08 12.40
C LEU A 103 -9.32 -10.23 11.34
N ILE A 104 -8.65 -9.16 11.78
CA ILE A 104 -7.97 -8.22 10.89
C ILE A 104 -6.86 -8.88 10.08
N LEU A 105 -6.16 -9.86 10.66
CA LEU A 105 -5.03 -10.55 10.03
C LEU A 105 -5.44 -11.34 8.80
N THR A 106 -6.71 -11.75 8.71
CA THR A 106 -7.22 -12.44 7.52
C THR A 106 -7.54 -11.47 6.38
N SER A 107 -7.40 -10.15 6.59
CA SER A 107 -7.57 -9.14 5.57
C SER A 107 -6.59 -9.31 4.42
N ARG A 108 -7.09 -9.06 3.20
CA ARG A 108 -6.27 -8.88 2.00
C ARG A 108 -5.13 -7.90 2.25
N TRP A 109 -5.31 -6.89 3.10
CA TRP A 109 -4.27 -5.93 3.47
C TRP A 109 -3.01 -6.60 4.02
N PHE A 110 -3.11 -7.59 4.92
CA PHE A 110 -1.93 -8.26 5.50
C PHE A 110 -1.20 -9.18 4.51
N SER A 111 -1.87 -9.58 3.42
CA SER A 111 -1.28 -10.42 2.37
C SER A 111 -0.71 -9.63 1.19
N ARG A 112 -0.79 -8.30 1.17
CA ARG A 112 -0.22 -7.47 0.09
C ARG A 112 1.26 -7.18 0.34
N GLY A 113 2.07 -7.18 -0.71
CA GLY A 113 3.52 -6.90 -0.60
C GLY A 113 3.80 -5.50 -0.08
N TRP A 114 3.25 -4.48 -0.73
CA TRP A 114 3.47 -3.06 -0.40
C TRP A 114 3.06 -2.69 1.03
N THR A 115 1.96 -3.26 1.54
CA THR A 115 1.45 -2.97 2.89
C THR A 115 2.41 -3.39 4.01
N LEU A 116 3.49 -4.13 3.71
CA LEU A 116 4.53 -4.45 4.69
C LEU A 116 5.27 -3.18 5.11
N GLN A 117 5.59 -2.32 4.14
CA GLN A 117 6.18 -1.01 4.40
C GLN A 117 5.19 -0.12 5.17
N GLU A 118 3.91 -0.22 4.83
CA GLU A 118 2.82 0.58 5.41
C GLU A 118 2.50 0.16 6.86
N LEU A 119 2.82 -1.08 7.23
CA LEU A 119 2.78 -1.60 8.59
C LEU A 119 4.00 -1.17 9.42
N LEU A 120 5.18 -1.19 8.82
CA LEU A 120 6.46 -1.10 9.51
C LEU A 120 7.00 0.33 9.62
N ALA A 121 6.83 1.14 8.59
CA ALA A 121 7.48 2.44 8.49
C ALA A 121 6.79 3.53 9.33
N PRO A 122 5.45 3.65 9.38
CA PRO A 122 4.79 4.72 10.14
C PRO A 122 5.01 4.60 11.64
N PRO A 123 5.09 5.72 12.36
CA PRO A 123 5.17 5.71 13.82
C PRO A 123 3.90 5.10 14.45
N GLU A 124 2.73 5.40 13.89
CA GLU A 124 1.44 4.89 14.34
C GLU A 124 0.63 4.36 13.17
N VAL A 125 -0.03 3.20 13.37
CA VAL A 125 -0.97 2.61 12.42
C VAL A 125 -2.28 2.31 13.15
N VAL A 126 -3.38 2.81 12.60
CA VAL A 126 -4.75 2.53 13.08
C VAL A 126 -5.51 1.80 12.00
N PHE A 127 -6.11 0.66 12.36
CA PHE A 127 -6.89 -0.16 11.44
C PHE A 127 -8.34 0.25 11.46
N PHE A 128 -8.96 0.36 10.29
CA PHE A 128 -10.37 0.65 10.11
C PHE A 128 -11.03 -0.41 9.25
N ASP A 129 -12.28 -0.76 9.55
CA ASP A 129 -13.09 -1.62 8.68
C ASP A 129 -13.68 -0.83 7.49
N ARG A 130 -14.46 -1.52 6.63
CA ARG A 130 -15.11 -0.89 5.47
C ARG A 130 -16.11 0.22 5.83
N ASN A 131 -16.57 0.26 7.08
CA ASN A 131 -17.51 1.24 7.59
C ASN A 131 -16.82 2.34 8.42
N TRP A 132 -15.48 2.44 8.33
CA TRP A 132 -14.66 3.39 9.08
C TRP A 132 -14.76 3.25 10.60
N TYR A 133 -15.06 2.03 11.08
CA TYR A 133 -14.96 1.76 12.50
C TYR A 133 -13.53 1.37 12.90
N PRO A 134 -12.97 1.95 13.98
CA PRO A 134 -11.64 1.60 14.45
C PRO A 134 -11.59 0.15 14.96
N LEU A 135 -10.72 -0.64 14.36
CA LEU A 135 -10.43 -2.03 14.74
C LEU A 135 -9.23 -2.13 15.69
N GLY A 136 -8.66 -1.01 16.12
CA GLY A 136 -7.50 -0.94 17.02
C GLY A 136 -6.24 -0.47 16.30
N THR A 137 -5.11 -0.50 17.02
CA THR A 137 -3.83 0.02 16.53
C THR A 137 -2.81 -1.11 16.42
N ARG A 138 -1.74 -0.90 15.63
CA ARG A 138 -0.59 -1.82 15.59
C ARG A 138 -0.03 -2.08 16.99
N SER A 139 0.18 -1.03 17.78
CA SER A 139 0.67 -1.13 19.16
C SER A 139 -0.30 -1.85 20.10
N GLY A 140 -1.61 -1.79 19.85
CA GLY A 140 -2.61 -2.53 20.62
C GLY A 140 -2.74 -4.01 20.24
N ARG A 141 -2.08 -4.45 19.15
CA ARG A 141 -2.21 -5.79 18.56
C ARG A 141 -0.85 -6.44 18.26
N ILE A 142 0.18 -6.05 19.02
CA ILE A 142 1.57 -6.49 18.78
C ILE A 142 1.70 -8.02 18.76
N SER A 143 1.23 -8.70 19.81
CA SER A 143 1.35 -10.17 19.90
C SER A 143 0.61 -10.86 18.75
N GLU A 144 -0.62 -10.45 18.44
CA GLU A 144 -1.39 -10.99 17.30
C GLU A 144 -0.63 -10.82 15.97
N ILE A 145 -0.12 -9.61 15.69
CA ILE A 145 0.62 -9.34 14.45
C ILE A 145 1.94 -10.08 14.42
N SER A 146 2.68 -10.13 15.54
CA SER A 146 3.97 -10.82 15.66
C SER A 146 3.81 -12.32 15.39
N ASP A 147 2.82 -12.96 16.01
CA ASP A 147 2.58 -14.40 15.88
C ASP A 147 2.25 -14.81 14.44
N GLU A 148 1.46 -14.00 13.73
CA GLU A 148 1.06 -14.29 12.36
C GLU A 148 2.14 -13.94 11.31
N THR A 149 2.87 -12.85 11.52
CA THR A 149 3.79 -12.32 10.51
C THR A 149 5.25 -12.71 10.72
N GLY A 150 5.61 -13.17 11.93
CA GLY A 150 6.99 -13.40 12.34
C GLY A 150 7.81 -12.11 12.53
N ILE A 151 7.17 -10.94 12.52
CA ILE A 151 7.85 -9.65 12.78
C ILE A 151 8.06 -9.51 14.30
N PRO A 152 9.29 -9.30 14.79
CA PRO A 152 9.54 -9.17 16.22
C PRO A 152 8.74 -8.04 16.88
N GLU A 153 8.20 -8.30 18.07
CA GLU A 153 7.43 -7.32 18.84
C GLU A 153 8.17 -5.98 19.02
N GLY A 154 9.48 -6.01 19.27
CA GLY A 154 10.30 -4.80 19.41
C GLY A 154 10.31 -3.90 18.16
N ILE A 155 10.13 -4.47 16.97
CA ILE A 155 9.98 -3.74 15.70
C ILE A 155 8.56 -3.15 15.61
N LEU A 156 7.53 -3.93 15.97
CA LEU A 156 6.13 -3.49 16.00
C LEU A 156 5.86 -2.42 17.06
N GLU A 157 6.69 -2.34 18.09
CA GLU A 157 6.65 -1.30 19.11
C GLU A 157 7.42 -0.03 18.72
N GLY A 158 8.29 -0.11 17.72
CA GLY A 158 9.23 0.97 17.40
C GLY A 158 10.39 1.10 18.39
N ARG A 159 10.62 0.10 19.26
CA ARG A 159 11.80 0.03 20.15
C ARG A 159 13.07 -0.31 19.40
N SER A 160 12.96 -1.05 18.30
CA SER A 160 14.06 -1.46 17.44
C SER A 160 13.86 -0.94 16.02
N CYS A 161 14.95 -0.58 15.35
CA CYS A 161 14.90 -0.17 13.95
C CYS A 161 14.83 -1.40 13.04
N VAL A 162 13.99 -1.36 12.00
CA VAL A 162 13.90 -2.43 10.97
C VAL A 162 15.28 -2.78 10.42
N HIS A 163 16.12 -1.79 10.13
CA HIS A 163 17.44 -2.00 9.53
C HIS A 163 18.51 -2.56 10.48
N GLN A 164 18.18 -2.78 11.77
CA GLN A 164 19.05 -3.49 12.71
C GLN A 164 18.84 -5.01 12.68
N VAL A 165 17.77 -5.47 12.03
CA VAL A 165 17.46 -6.88 11.80
C VAL A 165 18.21 -7.34 10.55
N SER A 166 18.64 -8.61 10.52
CA SER A 166 19.38 -9.15 9.37
C SER A 166 18.58 -9.00 8.07
N VAL A 167 19.29 -8.92 6.95
CA VAL A 167 18.65 -8.90 5.61
C VAL A 167 17.70 -10.10 5.44
N GLU A 168 18.12 -11.31 5.83
CA GLU A 168 17.32 -12.53 5.68
C GLU A 168 16.03 -12.46 6.48
N GLU A 169 16.09 -12.03 7.74
CA GLU A 169 14.90 -11.97 8.59
C GLU A 169 13.93 -10.90 8.08
N ARG A 170 14.42 -9.73 7.65
CA ARG A 170 13.59 -8.70 7.01
C ARG A 170 12.89 -9.20 5.75
N MET A 171 13.59 -9.97 4.92
CA MET A 171 13.02 -10.58 3.72
C MET A 171 11.98 -11.65 4.03
N SER A 172 12.14 -12.36 5.15
CA SER A 172 11.22 -13.44 5.54
C SER A 172 9.79 -12.95 5.76
N TRP A 173 9.62 -11.70 6.21
CA TRP A 173 8.31 -11.06 6.45
C TRP A 173 7.49 -10.84 5.17
N ALA A 174 8.09 -11.00 3.99
CA ALA A 174 7.42 -10.88 2.71
C ALA A 174 7.07 -12.22 2.05
N VAL A 175 7.45 -13.36 2.64
CA VAL A 175 7.33 -14.69 2.01
C VAL A 175 5.89 -15.05 1.65
N THR A 176 4.93 -14.73 2.52
CA THR A 176 3.50 -15.05 2.33
C THR A 176 2.72 -13.95 1.61
N ARG A 177 3.39 -12.84 1.28
CA ARG A 177 2.75 -11.66 0.68
C ARG A 177 2.75 -11.76 -0.85
N LYS A 178 1.78 -11.11 -1.47
CA LYS A 178 1.51 -11.14 -2.91
C LYS A 178 1.48 -9.73 -3.50
N THR A 179 1.92 -9.62 -4.74
CA THR A 179 1.88 -8.38 -5.51
C THR A 179 1.09 -8.55 -6.81
N SER A 180 0.56 -7.45 -7.34
CA SER A 180 -0.15 -7.47 -8.63
C SER A 180 0.84 -7.57 -9.79
N ARG A 181 1.92 -6.77 -9.74
CA ARG A 181 3.03 -6.88 -10.68
C ARG A 181 4.08 -7.84 -10.10
N PRO A 182 4.55 -8.84 -10.84
CA PRO A 182 5.54 -9.80 -10.31
C PRO A 182 6.81 -9.14 -9.78
N GLN A 183 7.31 -8.08 -10.43
CA GLN A 183 8.53 -7.37 -10.04
C GLN A 183 8.38 -6.63 -8.71
N ASP A 184 7.16 -6.25 -8.33
CA ASP A 184 6.91 -5.59 -7.05
C ASP A 184 7.25 -6.48 -5.86
N GLN A 185 7.31 -7.81 -6.02
CA GLN A 185 7.75 -8.69 -4.94
C GLN A 185 9.20 -8.35 -4.50
N ALA A 186 10.02 -7.84 -5.42
CA ALA A 186 11.33 -7.27 -5.11
C ALA A 186 11.22 -5.78 -4.72
N TYR A 187 10.46 -4.98 -5.46
CA TYR A 187 10.44 -3.52 -5.24
C TYR A 187 9.78 -3.08 -3.94
N CYS A 188 8.82 -3.85 -3.42
CA CYS A 188 8.23 -3.58 -2.12
C CYS A 188 9.18 -3.84 -0.94
N LEU A 189 10.37 -4.40 -1.16
CA LEU A 189 11.39 -4.62 -0.14
C LEU A 189 12.44 -3.50 -0.08
N ILE A 190 12.50 -2.60 -1.07
CA ILE A 190 13.55 -1.58 -1.21
C ILE A 190 13.75 -0.79 0.09
N GLY A 191 12.65 -0.28 0.67
CA GLY A 191 12.69 0.51 1.89
C GLY A 191 13.04 -0.29 3.15
N ILE A 192 12.47 -1.49 3.29
CA ILE A 192 12.69 -2.39 4.44
C ILE A 192 14.14 -2.85 4.48
N LEU A 193 14.69 -3.22 3.32
CA LEU A 193 16.10 -3.57 3.17
C LEU A 193 17.00 -2.34 3.17
N GLY A 194 16.44 -1.16 2.89
CA GLY A 194 17.14 0.11 2.83
C GLY A 194 18.18 0.14 1.73
N VAL A 195 17.96 -0.53 0.60
CA VAL A 195 18.95 -0.62 -0.50
C VAL A 195 18.59 0.33 -1.64
N PRO A 196 19.56 0.91 -2.34
CA PRO A 196 19.28 1.67 -3.54
C PRO A 196 18.92 0.71 -4.68
N LEU A 197 17.71 0.81 -5.22
CA LEU A 197 17.27 0.03 -6.37
C LEU A 197 16.28 0.84 -7.22
N GLU A 198 16.55 0.96 -8.51
CA GLU A 198 15.63 1.58 -9.47
C GLU A 198 14.61 0.56 -9.97
N PRO A 199 13.28 0.80 -9.86
CA PRO A 199 12.24 -0.13 -10.29
C PRO A 199 12.11 -0.22 -11.82
N ASN A 200 12.51 -1.33 -12.42
CA ASN A 200 12.34 -1.58 -13.86
C ASN A 200 11.14 -2.51 -14.10
N TYR A 201 10.09 -2.07 -14.78
CA TYR A 201 8.94 -2.94 -15.07
C TYR A 201 9.07 -3.71 -16.39
N ASP A 202 10.11 -3.44 -17.18
CA ASP A 202 10.40 -4.15 -18.44
C ASP A 202 11.23 -5.42 -18.22
N GLU A 203 11.72 -5.67 -16.99
CA GLU A 203 12.46 -6.89 -16.63
C GLU A 203 11.55 -7.96 -16.00
N ASP A 204 11.97 -9.22 -16.06
CA ASP A 204 11.28 -10.31 -15.38
C ASP A 204 11.56 -10.32 -13.86
N VAL A 205 10.74 -11.07 -13.12
CA VAL A 205 10.84 -11.14 -11.65
C VAL A 205 12.20 -11.68 -11.16
N ASN A 206 12.83 -12.62 -11.87
CA ASN A 206 14.14 -13.14 -11.46
C ASN A 206 15.21 -12.05 -11.61
N SER A 207 15.16 -11.29 -12.70
CA SER A 207 16.05 -10.16 -12.94
C SER A 207 15.90 -9.10 -11.83
N ALA A 208 14.67 -8.78 -11.42
CA ALA A 208 14.40 -7.87 -10.32
C ALA A 208 15.00 -8.36 -8.98
N PHE A 209 14.82 -9.64 -8.63
CA PHE A 209 15.42 -10.21 -7.42
C PHE A 209 16.93 -10.32 -7.50
N LEU A 210 17.51 -10.57 -8.69
CA LEU A 210 18.96 -10.59 -8.87
C LEU A 210 19.58 -9.23 -8.60
N ARG A 211 18.95 -8.15 -9.10
CA ARG A 211 19.38 -6.77 -8.81
C ARG A 211 19.19 -6.42 -7.35
N LEU A 212 18.07 -6.82 -6.74
CA LEU A 212 17.84 -6.63 -5.30
C LEU A 212 18.94 -7.33 -4.49
N ARG A 213 19.27 -8.58 -4.81
CA ARG A 213 20.34 -9.34 -4.15
C ARG A 213 21.68 -8.64 -4.28
N LYS A 214 22.02 -8.19 -5.49
CA LYS A 214 23.25 -7.44 -5.75
C LYS A 214 23.31 -6.17 -4.89
N ALA A 215 22.24 -5.38 -4.85
CA ALA A 215 22.17 -4.17 -4.04
C ALA A 215 22.32 -4.46 -2.53
N CYS A 216 21.76 -5.59 -2.07
CA CYS A 216 21.94 -6.02 -0.68
C CYS A 216 23.39 -6.46 -0.41
N SER A 217 24.03 -7.22 -1.30
CA SER A 217 25.43 -7.65 -1.13
C SER A 217 26.41 -6.48 -1.14
N GLU A 218 26.12 -5.44 -1.94
CA GLU A 218 26.92 -4.21 -1.97
C GLU A 218 26.76 -3.39 -0.68
N LYS A 219 25.55 -3.34 -0.11
CA LYS A 219 25.28 -2.58 1.11
C LYS A 219 25.67 -3.33 2.40
N TYR A 220 25.52 -4.65 2.42
CA TYR A 220 25.71 -5.51 3.59
C TYR A 220 26.65 -6.70 3.26
N PRO A 221 27.93 -6.45 2.93
CA PRO A 221 28.86 -7.48 2.48
C PRO A 221 29.14 -8.57 3.54
N ASP A 222 29.01 -8.23 4.82
CA ASP A 222 29.25 -9.15 5.94
C ASP A 222 28.04 -10.02 6.31
N GLU A 223 26.82 -9.60 5.94
CA GLU A 223 25.58 -10.36 6.16
C GLU A 223 25.36 -11.38 5.04
N ILE A 224 25.61 -10.96 3.79
CA ILE A 224 25.30 -11.76 2.60
C ILE A 224 26.55 -12.51 2.14
N SER A 225 27.05 -13.40 2.99
CA SER A 225 28.06 -14.37 2.60
C SER A 225 27.39 -15.55 1.87
N TYR A 226 27.86 -15.90 0.66
CA TYR A 226 27.44 -17.04 -0.19
C TYR A 226 27.62 -18.42 0.47
N LYS A 227 27.07 -18.66 1.66
CA LYS A 227 27.23 -19.89 2.41
C LYS A 227 25.89 -20.60 2.60
N HIS A 228 25.64 -21.47 1.63
CA HIS A 228 24.87 -22.72 1.69
C HIS A 228 23.35 -22.66 1.41
N GLY A 229 22.97 -23.37 0.33
CA GLY A 229 21.79 -24.24 0.25
C GLY A 229 20.42 -23.62 0.55
N GLY A 230 19.83 -22.98 -0.46
CA GLY A 230 18.46 -22.45 -0.41
C GLY A 230 18.45 -20.96 -0.07
N ASP A 231 18.70 -20.14 -1.08
CA ASP A 231 18.68 -18.68 -0.93
C ASP A 231 17.23 -18.21 -0.73
N LEU A 232 16.95 -17.42 0.32
CA LEU A 232 15.62 -16.84 0.58
C LEU A 232 15.13 -16.02 -0.62
N PHE A 233 16.05 -15.42 -1.39
CA PHE A 233 15.74 -14.82 -2.68
C PHE A 233 15.10 -15.83 -3.65
N SER A 234 15.63 -17.06 -3.71
CA SER A 234 15.07 -18.14 -4.55
C SER A 234 13.72 -18.64 -4.05
N LEU A 235 13.50 -18.67 -2.72
CA LEU A 235 12.19 -19.01 -2.15
C LEU A 235 11.13 -17.97 -2.54
N LEU A 236 11.45 -16.68 -2.40
CA LEU A 236 10.55 -15.58 -2.77
C LEU A 236 10.22 -15.60 -4.26
N VAL A 237 11.24 -15.78 -5.11
CA VAL A 237 11.05 -15.96 -6.56
C VAL A 237 10.16 -17.17 -6.86
N GLY A 238 10.44 -18.33 -6.24
CA GLY A 238 9.68 -19.56 -6.44
C GLY A 238 8.21 -19.44 -6.00
N HIS A 239 7.94 -18.72 -4.90
CA HIS A 239 6.58 -18.46 -4.44
C HIS A 239 5.78 -17.66 -5.49
N VAL A 240 6.40 -16.65 -6.09
CA VAL A 240 5.78 -15.85 -7.17
C VAL A 240 5.51 -16.72 -8.40
N LEU A 241 6.50 -17.48 -8.87
CA LEU A 241 6.34 -18.30 -10.08
C LEU A 241 5.24 -19.36 -9.92
N ASN A 242 5.18 -20.03 -8.77
CA ASN A 242 4.12 -21.00 -8.47
C ASN A 242 2.74 -20.34 -8.41
N HIS A 243 2.64 -19.11 -7.90
CA HIS A 243 1.41 -18.34 -7.91
C HIS A 243 0.97 -17.97 -9.33
N VAL A 244 1.89 -17.51 -10.18
CA VAL A 244 1.62 -17.20 -11.59
C VAL A 244 1.16 -18.46 -12.35
N THR A 245 1.81 -19.60 -12.14
CA THR A 245 1.40 -20.87 -12.77
C THR A 245 0.01 -21.33 -12.31
N ARG A 246 -0.33 -21.16 -11.03
CA ARG A 246 -1.68 -21.48 -10.52
C ARG A 246 -2.75 -20.57 -11.14
N ILE A 247 -2.48 -19.28 -11.27
CA ILE A 247 -3.37 -18.32 -11.94
C ILE A 247 -3.52 -18.68 -13.43
N GLY A 248 -2.44 -19.09 -14.09
CA GLY A 248 -2.46 -19.56 -15.48
C GLY A 248 -3.23 -20.87 -15.70
N LEU A 249 -3.40 -21.69 -14.66
CA LEU A 249 -4.23 -22.91 -14.69
C LEU A 249 -5.67 -22.66 -14.23
N SER A 250 -5.95 -21.59 -13.50
CA SER A 250 -7.29 -21.27 -12.98
C SER A 250 -8.11 -20.31 -13.86
N ASN A 251 -7.54 -19.69 -14.90
CA ASN A 251 -8.19 -18.58 -15.58
C ASN A 251 -8.50 -18.86 -17.06
N HIS A 252 -9.67 -19.47 -17.31
CA HIS A 252 -10.68 -18.73 -18.06
C HIS A 252 -11.36 -17.78 -17.04
N ASN A 253 -11.11 -16.47 -17.17
CA ASN A 253 -11.84 -15.31 -16.59
C ASN A 253 -11.21 -14.36 -15.55
N ASP A 254 -9.99 -14.54 -15.03
CA ASP A 254 -9.41 -13.54 -14.10
C ASP A 254 -8.05 -12.96 -14.57
N THR A 255 -8.00 -12.36 -15.75
CA THR A 255 -6.92 -11.46 -16.15
C THR A 255 -7.40 -10.02 -16.13
N TYR A 256 -7.21 -9.34 -15.00
CA TYR A 256 -7.27 -7.89 -14.93
C TYR A 256 -5.86 -7.34 -14.68
N ALA A 257 -5.05 -7.36 -15.74
CA ALA A 257 -4.13 -6.27 -15.95
C ALA A 257 -5.00 -5.12 -16.51
N MET A 258 -5.50 -4.25 -15.64
CA MET A 258 -6.32 -3.12 -16.11
C MET A 258 -5.40 -2.02 -16.64
N ASP A 259 -5.43 -1.85 -17.96
CA ASP A 259 -5.06 -0.63 -18.67
C ASP A 259 -6.01 0.50 -18.20
N PRO A 260 -5.49 1.66 -17.74
CA PRO A 260 -6.31 2.82 -17.37
C PRO A 260 -7.19 3.38 -18.50
N ALA A 261 -6.95 3.00 -19.77
CA ALA A 261 -7.63 3.57 -20.94
C ALA A 261 -9.02 2.97 -21.27
N GLU A 262 -9.47 1.87 -20.64
CA GLU A 262 -10.71 1.18 -21.08
C GLU A 262 -12.01 1.56 -20.34
N PHE A 263 -11.99 2.42 -19.32
CA PHE A 263 -13.20 2.76 -18.56
C PHE A 263 -13.90 4.03 -19.06
N THR A 264 -14.37 4.01 -20.31
CA THR A 264 -15.46 4.94 -20.71
C THR A 264 -16.76 4.19 -20.92
N ARG A 265 -17.81 4.71 -20.27
CA ARG A 265 -19.24 4.37 -20.35
C ARG A 265 -19.72 3.33 -19.35
N THR A 266 -20.40 3.83 -18.32
CA THR A 266 -21.85 3.66 -18.16
C THR A 266 -22.30 4.51 -16.97
N GLU A 267 -23.29 5.38 -17.21
CA GLU A 267 -23.96 6.14 -16.15
C GLU A 267 -24.92 5.22 -15.36
N PRO A 268 -25.17 5.54 -14.09
CA PRO A 268 -26.56 5.63 -13.68
C PRO A 268 -26.88 6.85 -12.81
N GLU A 269 -28.18 7.15 -12.84
CA GLU A 269 -28.91 8.28 -12.26
C GLU A 269 -28.94 8.28 -10.70
N ASN A 270 -28.83 9.49 -10.12
CA ASN A 270 -29.47 10.13 -8.94
C ASN A 270 -30.19 9.27 -7.85
N PRO A 271 -30.49 9.76 -6.61
CA PRO A 271 -30.13 11.03 -5.94
C PRO A 271 -29.64 10.88 -4.47
N GLU A 272 -28.96 11.91 -3.95
CA GLU A 272 -29.28 12.59 -2.68
C GLU A 272 -28.13 13.54 -2.30
N ALA A 273 -28.41 14.82 -2.48
CA ALA A 273 -27.56 15.94 -2.16
C ALA A 273 -28.06 16.56 -0.86
N GLU A 274 -27.27 16.50 0.22
CA GLU A 274 -27.33 17.48 1.33
C GLU A 274 -26.17 17.36 2.35
N LEU A 275 -25.00 16.85 1.93
CA LEU A 275 -23.76 16.91 2.75
C LEU A 275 -22.57 17.57 2.02
N SER A 276 -22.81 18.20 0.86
CA SER A 276 -21.78 18.50 -0.12
C SER A 276 -20.88 19.70 0.24
N ASP A 277 -21.41 20.81 0.71
CA ASP A 277 -20.67 22.06 0.44
C ASP A 277 -19.51 22.35 1.40
N LYS A 278 -19.58 21.90 2.65
CA LYS A 278 -18.47 22.06 3.60
C LYS A 278 -17.37 21.02 3.39
N VAL A 279 -17.75 19.78 3.06
CA VAL A 279 -16.85 18.64 2.83
C VAL A 279 -16.11 18.77 1.49
N LEU A 280 -16.72 19.39 0.47
CA LEU A 280 -16.07 19.69 -0.81
C LEU A 280 -14.97 20.75 -0.70
N SER A 281 -15.23 21.84 0.04
CA SER A 281 -14.23 22.89 0.26
C SER A 281 -12.95 22.35 0.94
N ASP A 282 -13.15 21.30 1.72
CA ASP A 282 -12.19 20.60 2.56
C ASP A 282 -11.33 19.59 1.78
N PHE A 283 -11.78 19.13 0.61
CA PHE A 283 -11.08 18.17 -0.26
C PHE A 283 -10.05 18.86 -1.18
N LEU A 284 -10.27 20.13 -1.51
CA LEU A 284 -9.40 20.89 -2.41
C LEU A 284 -8.06 21.32 -1.76
N ASN A 285 -7.92 21.20 -0.43
CA ASN A 285 -6.70 21.56 0.31
C ASN A 285 -5.67 20.42 0.41
N ILE A 286 -5.91 19.27 -0.23
CA ILE A 286 -5.05 18.06 -0.11
C ILE A 286 -3.80 18.15 -1.00
N LEU A 287 -3.70 19.12 -1.90
CA LEU A 287 -2.58 19.22 -2.85
C LEU A 287 -1.48 20.15 -2.31
N PRO A 288 -0.21 19.74 -2.34
CA PRO A 288 0.89 20.65 -2.04
C PRO A 288 0.94 21.75 -3.09
N SER A 289 0.96 23.00 -2.64
CA SER A 289 1.30 24.14 -3.50
C SER A 289 2.76 23.97 -3.92
N ASN A 290 3.02 24.00 -5.24
CA ASN A 290 4.37 24.00 -5.83
C ASN A 290 5.28 25.06 -5.20
#